data_AF-A0A218NZY0-F1
#
_entry.id   AF-A0A218NZY0-F1
#
_cell.length_a   1.000
_cell.length_b   1.000
_cell.length_c   1.000
_cell.angle_alpha   90.00
_cell.angle_beta   90.00
_cell.angle_gamma   90.00
#
_symmetry.space_group_name_H-M   'P 1'
#
loop_
_entity.id
_entity.type
_entity.pdbx_description
1 polymer ?
#
loop_
_entity_poly.entity_id
_entity_poly.type
_entity_poly.pdbx_seq_one_letter_code
_entity_poly.pdbx_strand_id
1 'polypeptide(L)'
;MDDILIPRERTDAVVLIGVDGAERVEFIKVYAVDEGTAKRALEEFFNARGLFPADYRLVSRGSEDVGDRRAITTKSEVELSSSLARLGLKLLSNGILHLDGLESLYQFTLVSESLYRRIVQETRRGEEEPERAEKTEKTLEFEPLDVLSLGVDVLVENLRGVDLEKLLPPKARLLREPELRELIELMGEERDFPIVVETRNAARYSVLDFPATVRLPPLTVEEFAAELSGRLGFRVDPKYFKEYPPEKLNLRNVKALAKLVRALIEKKGFSGEGALSIAVRLNLGGL
;
A
#
# COMPACT_ATOMS: atom_id res chain seq x y z
N MET A 1 -35.26 -19.27 -0.60
CA MET A 1 -34.39 -18.32 0.11
C MET A 1 -34.07 -19.00 1.42
N ASP A 2 -33.16 -19.96 1.33
CA ASP A 2 -32.78 -20.90 2.37
C ASP A 2 -31.34 -21.26 1.98
N ASP A 3 -30.34 -20.94 2.81
CA ASP A 3 -29.68 -21.97 3.64
C ASP A 3 -28.17 -22.09 3.28
N ILE A 4 -27.50 -20.96 2.93
CA ILE A 4 -26.03 -20.90 2.68
C ILE A 4 -25.21 -21.31 3.92
N LEU A 5 -25.85 -21.42 5.09
CA LEU A 5 -25.22 -21.83 6.36
C LEU A 5 -25.38 -23.31 6.69
N ILE A 6 -26.29 -24.02 6.02
CA ILE A 6 -26.64 -25.38 6.39
C ILE A 6 -25.94 -26.35 5.43
N PRO A 7 -25.21 -27.33 5.98
CA PRO A 7 -24.48 -28.33 5.20
C PRO A 7 -25.39 -29.17 4.32
N ARG A 8 -25.22 -29.07 2.99
CA ARG A 8 -25.93 -29.89 1.99
C ARG A 8 -25.04 -30.20 0.79
N GLU A 9 -25.47 -31.11 -0.06
CA GLU A 9 -24.86 -31.30 -1.38
C GLU A 9 -25.26 -30.15 -2.31
N ARG A 10 -24.29 -29.66 -3.10
CA ARG A 10 -24.39 -28.47 -3.93
C ARG A 10 -23.67 -28.71 -5.26
N THR A 11 -24.09 -28.00 -6.30
CA THR A 11 -23.50 -28.07 -7.66
C THR A 11 -23.07 -26.71 -8.18
N ASP A 12 -23.38 -25.64 -7.47
CA ASP A 12 -23.20 -24.25 -7.87
C ASP A 12 -22.08 -23.55 -7.09
N ALA A 13 -22.11 -23.62 -5.76
CA ALA A 13 -21.07 -23.06 -4.88
C ALA A 13 -20.99 -23.74 -3.51
N VAL A 14 -19.83 -23.68 -2.88
CA VAL A 14 -19.59 -24.05 -1.48
C VAL A 14 -18.74 -22.99 -0.79
N VAL A 15 -19.06 -22.71 0.47
CA VAL A 15 -18.35 -21.78 1.35
C VAL A 15 -17.67 -22.59 2.45
N LEU A 16 -16.35 -22.49 2.49
CA LEU A 16 -15.51 -22.98 3.55
C LEU A 16 -15.13 -21.83 4.47
N ILE A 17 -15.13 -22.06 5.78
CA ILE A 17 -14.73 -21.06 6.76
C ILE A 17 -13.73 -21.61 7.76
N GLY A 18 -12.78 -20.78 8.17
CA GLY A 18 -11.91 -21.05 9.31
C GLY A 18 -12.39 -20.22 10.51
N VAL A 19 -12.74 -20.91 11.60
CA VAL A 19 -13.19 -20.26 12.84
C VAL A 19 -12.18 -20.42 13.97
N ASP A 20 -12.04 -19.40 14.81
CA ASP A 20 -11.20 -19.46 15.99
C ASP A 20 -11.88 -20.20 17.17
N GLY A 21 -11.19 -20.31 18.31
CA GLY A 21 -11.74 -20.94 19.52
C GLY A 21 -12.95 -20.20 20.13
N ALA A 22 -13.24 -18.97 19.70
CA ALA A 22 -14.41 -18.20 20.07
C ALA A 22 -15.50 -18.22 18.97
N GLU A 23 -15.38 -19.14 18.01
CA GLU A 23 -16.27 -19.29 16.85
C GLU A 23 -16.34 -18.08 15.92
N ARG A 24 -15.37 -17.16 15.99
CA ARG A 24 -15.29 -16.03 15.06
C ARG A 24 -14.76 -16.49 13.72
N VAL A 25 -15.37 -16.00 12.65
CA VAL A 25 -14.97 -16.30 11.27
C VAL A 25 -13.75 -15.47 10.92
N GLU A 26 -12.58 -16.11 10.83
CA GLU A 26 -11.30 -15.46 10.53
C GLU A 26 -10.84 -15.74 9.09
N PHE A 27 -11.41 -16.76 8.45
CA PHE A 27 -11.09 -17.17 7.08
C PHE A 27 -12.36 -17.56 6.35
N ILE A 28 -12.48 -17.17 5.09
CA ILE A 28 -13.59 -17.51 4.20
C ILE A 28 -13.00 -17.90 2.85
N LYS A 29 -13.32 -19.09 2.34
CA LYS A 29 -12.98 -19.51 0.99
C LYS A 29 -14.22 -20.00 0.29
N VAL A 30 -14.45 -19.55 -0.92
CA VAL A 30 -15.61 -19.97 -1.71
C VAL A 30 -15.14 -20.57 -3.01
N TYR A 31 -15.74 -21.69 -3.35
CA TYR A 31 -15.64 -22.30 -4.67
C TYR A 31 -16.99 -22.20 -5.34
N ALA A 32 -16.99 -21.84 -6.62
CA ALA A 32 -18.19 -21.76 -7.44
C ALA A 32 -17.89 -22.10 -8.90
N VAL A 33 -18.95 -22.40 -9.65
CA VAL A 33 -18.84 -22.68 -11.09
C VAL A 33 -18.41 -21.46 -11.92
N ASP A 34 -18.65 -20.24 -11.44
CA ASP A 34 -18.26 -18.98 -12.09
C ASP A 34 -18.16 -17.82 -11.08
N GLU A 35 -17.53 -16.71 -11.46
CA GLU A 35 -17.32 -15.53 -10.61
C GLU A 35 -18.63 -14.90 -10.08
N GLY A 36 -19.69 -14.87 -10.88
CA GLY A 36 -20.97 -14.30 -10.49
C GLY A 36 -21.67 -15.15 -9.44
N THR A 37 -21.64 -16.47 -9.60
CA THR A 37 -22.13 -17.43 -8.59
C THR A 37 -21.30 -17.35 -7.30
N ALA A 38 -19.98 -17.17 -7.44
CA ALA A 38 -19.08 -16.96 -6.33
C ALA A 38 -19.46 -15.71 -5.51
N LYS A 39 -19.65 -14.56 -6.16
CA LYS A 39 -20.04 -13.29 -5.49
C LYS A 39 -21.38 -13.39 -4.77
N ARG A 40 -22.38 -14.00 -5.41
CA ARG A 40 -23.70 -14.22 -4.79
C ARG A 40 -23.60 -15.07 -3.54
N ALA A 41 -22.88 -16.20 -3.61
CA ALA A 41 -22.67 -17.06 -2.45
C ALA A 41 -21.94 -16.34 -1.31
N LEU A 42 -21.02 -15.43 -1.64
CA LEU A 42 -20.34 -14.58 -0.66
C LEU A 42 -21.31 -13.61 0.04
N GLU A 43 -22.04 -12.84 -0.75
CA GLU A 43 -22.98 -11.83 -0.26
C GLU A 43 -24.04 -12.48 0.63
N GLU A 44 -24.60 -13.61 0.20
CA GLU A 44 -25.53 -14.41 1.01
C GLU A 44 -24.90 -14.87 2.33
N PHE A 45 -23.64 -15.33 2.30
CA PHE A 45 -22.93 -15.77 3.50
C PHE A 45 -22.68 -14.62 4.49
N PHE A 46 -22.19 -13.47 4.02
CA PHE A 46 -21.97 -12.27 4.84
C PHE A 46 -23.27 -11.81 5.50
N ASN A 47 -24.35 -11.72 4.72
CA ASN A 47 -25.66 -11.34 5.21
C ASN A 47 -26.19 -12.33 6.25
N ALA A 48 -26.05 -13.64 6.01
CA ALA A 48 -26.56 -14.68 6.91
C ALA A 48 -25.77 -14.77 8.24
N ARG A 49 -24.48 -14.44 8.25
CA ARG A 49 -23.64 -14.41 9.47
C ARG A 49 -23.58 -13.04 10.15
N GLY A 50 -24.16 -12.00 9.57
CA GLY A 50 -24.06 -10.63 10.08
C GLY A 50 -22.63 -10.11 10.07
N LEU A 51 -21.84 -10.51 9.07
CA LEU A 51 -20.45 -10.08 8.90
C LEU A 51 -20.41 -8.83 8.01
N PHE A 52 -19.45 -7.93 8.26
CA PHE A 52 -19.22 -6.77 7.39
C PHE A 52 -18.07 -7.06 6.41
N PRO A 53 -18.29 -6.95 5.09
CA PRO A 53 -17.23 -7.22 4.09
C PRO A 53 -15.95 -6.41 4.28
N ALA A 54 -16.03 -5.20 4.84
CA ALA A 54 -14.88 -4.33 5.09
C ALA A 54 -13.90 -4.87 6.14
N ASP A 55 -14.33 -5.81 7.00
CA ASP A 55 -13.47 -6.43 8.03
C ASP A 55 -12.61 -7.57 7.46
N TYR A 56 -12.78 -7.87 6.18
CA TYR A 56 -12.15 -8.99 5.48
C TYR A 56 -11.37 -8.51 4.27
N ARG A 57 -10.15 -9.02 4.15
CA ARG A 57 -9.25 -8.78 3.04
C ARG A 57 -9.30 -9.94 2.06
N LEU A 58 -9.58 -9.64 0.80
CA LEU A 58 -9.42 -10.60 -0.29
C LEU A 58 -7.93 -10.91 -0.49
N VAL A 59 -7.53 -12.16 -0.29
CA VAL A 59 -6.12 -12.62 -0.40
C VAL A 59 -5.86 -13.55 -1.58
N SER A 60 -6.92 -14.12 -2.17
CA SER A 60 -6.79 -14.91 -3.39
C SER A 60 -8.09 -14.86 -4.17
N ARG A 61 -7.97 -14.83 -5.50
CA ARG A 61 -9.09 -15.02 -6.44
C ARG A 61 -8.58 -15.61 -7.75
N GLY A 62 -9.43 -16.32 -8.46
CA GLY A 62 -9.14 -16.78 -9.81
C GLY A 62 -9.81 -18.10 -10.12
N SER A 63 -9.56 -18.61 -11.32
CA SER A 63 -10.00 -19.94 -11.71
C SER A 63 -8.93 -20.98 -11.38
N GLU A 64 -9.37 -22.16 -10.96
CA GLU A 64 -8.54 -23.31 -10.63
C GLU A 64 -9.05 -24.53 -11.40
N ASP A 65 -8.14 -25.30 -12.00
CA ASP A 65 -8.50 -26.51 -12.72
C ASP A 65 -9.02 -27.58 -11.75
N VAL A 66 -10.16 -28.20 -12.07
CA VAL A 66 -10.76 -29.24 -11.23
C VAL A 66 -9.82 -30.44 -11.08
N GLY A 67 -9.09 -30.78 -12.15
CA GLY A 67 -8.20 -31.94 -12.19
C GLY A 67 -8.96 -33.25 -11.96
N ASP A 68 -8.41 -34.13 -11.11
CA ASP A 68 -9.02 -35.43 -10.77
C ASP A 68 -10.05 -35.36 -9.63
N ARG A 69 -10.38 -34.15 -9.14
CA ARG A 69 -11.28 -33.97 -7.99
C ARG A 69 -12.72 -34.24 -8.40
N ARG A 70 -13.40 -35.08 -7.62
CA ARG A 70 -14.84 -35.35 -7.79
C ARG A 70 -15.73 -34.38 -7.03
N ALA A 71 -15.25 -33.90 -5.89
CA ALA A 71 -15.98 -32.95 -5.04
C ALA A 71 -15.04 -32.10 -4.19
N ILE A 72 -15.47 -30.88 -3.85
CA ILE A 72 -14.84 -30.05 -2.81
C ILE A 72 -15.55 -30.31 -1.48
N THR A 73 -14.76 -30.73 -0.49
CA THR A 73 -15.17 -30.99 0.89
C THR A 73 -14.05 -30.58 1.85
N THR A 74 -14.34 -30.47 3.15
CA THR A 74 -13.29 -30.30 4.17
C THR A 74 -12.27 -31.44 4.18
N LYS A 75 -12.65 -32.63 3.69
CA LYS A 75 -11.75 -33.80 3.57
C LYS A 75 -10.88 -33.77 2.33
N SER A 76 -11.34 -33.16 1.23
CA SER A 76 -10.50 -32.97 0.03
C SER A 76 -9.52 -31.83 0.23
N GLU A 77 -9.87 -30.84 1.06
CA GLU A 77 -9.06 -29.67 1.39
C GLU A 77 -8.11 -29.93 2.58
N VAL A 78 -7.33 -31.02 2.52
CA VAL A 78 -6.44 -31.46 3.62
C VAL A 78 -5.33 -30.43 3.92
N GLU A 79 -4.72 -29.86 2.88
CA GLU A 79 -3.65 -28.86 3.02
C GLU A 79 -4.16 -27.57 3.66
N LEU A 80 -5.34 -27.11 3.23
CA LEU A 80 -6.02 -25.95 3.79
C LEU A 80 -6.40 -26.19 5.26
N SER A 81 -7.02 -27.33 5.56
CA SER A 81 -7.38 -27.73 6.92
C SER A 81 -6.16 -27.76 7.84
N SER A 82 -5.05 -28.35 7.38
CA SER A 82 -3.80 -28.44 8.13
C SER A 82 -3.16 -27.07 8.36
N SER A 83 -3.21 -26.18 7.37
CA SER A 83 -2.67 -24.83 7.46
C SER A 83 -3.44 -23.97 8.45
N LEU A 84 -4.78 -24.04 8.39
CA LEU A 84 -5.66 -23.34 9.34
C LEU A 84 -5.49 -23.86 10.77
N ALA A 85 -5.35 -25.18 10.95
CA ALA A 85 -5.13 -25.79 12.27
C ALA A 85 -3.85 -25.27 12.94
N ARG A 86 -2.77 -25.02 12.20
CA ARG A 86 -1.53 -24.43 12.73
C ARG A 86 -1.74 -23.01 13.27
N LEU A 87 -2.68 -22.27 12.70
CA LEU A 87 -3.06 -20.91 13.14
C LEU A 87 -4.10 -20.92 14.28
N GLY A 88 -4.49 -22.11 14.74
CA GLY A 88 -5.52 -22.32 15.74
C GLY A 88 -6.94 -22.20 15.22
N LEU A 89 -7.14 -22.34 13.90
CA LEU A 89 -8.45 -22.24 13.25
C LEU A 89 -9.00 -23.62 12.88
N LYS A 90 -10.32 -23.77 13.01
CA LYS A 90 -11.06 -24.97 12.60
C LYS A 90 -11.75 -24.73 11.27
N LEU A 91 -11.44 -25.56 10.27
CA LEU A 91 -12.12 -25.52 8.97
C LEU A 91 -13.52 -26.15 9.05
N LEU A 92 -14.52 -25.41 8.58
CA LEU A 92 -15.92 -25.82 8.44
C LEU A 92 -16.37 -25.59 7.00
N SER A 93 -17.43 -26.28 6.57
CA SER A 93 -18.03 -26.12 5.25
C SER A 93 -19.55 -26.02 5.38
N ASN A 94 -20.16 -25.24 4.50
CA ASN A 94 -21.62 -25.23 4.31
C ASN A 94 -22.13 -26.31 3.34
N GLY A 95 -21.29 -27.26 2.93
CA GLY A 95 -21.71 -28.34 2.04
C GLY A 95 -20.60 -29.13 1.37
N ILE A 96 -21.03 -29.90 0.38
CA ILE A 96 -20.19 -30.66 -0.55
C ILE A 96 -20.48 -30.11 -1.95
N LEU A 97 -19.47 -29.59 -2.65
CA LEU A 97 -19.63 -29.17 -4.04
C LEU A 97 -19.20 -30.31 -4.96
N HIS A 98 -20.14 -30.86 -5.73
CA HIS A 98 -19.84 -31.87 -6.76
C HIS A 98 -19.31 -31.21 -8.03
N LEU A 99 -18.31 -31.83 -8.66
CA LEU A 99 -17.55 -31.25 -9.77
C LEU A 99 -17.79 -31.94 -11.12
N ASP A 100 -18.81 -32.79 -11.19
CA ASP A 100 -19.12 -33.58 -12.39
C ASP A 100 -19.36 -32.68 -13.61
N GLY A 101 -18.48 -32.78 -14.62
CA GLY A 101 -18.58 -32.03 -15.86
C GLY A 101 -17.99 -30.61 -15.83
N LEU A 102 -17.30 -30.23 -14.75
CA LEU A 102 -16.59 -28.95 -14.66
C LEU A 102 -15.09 -29.13 -14.96
N GLU A 103 -14.56 -28.33 -15.89
CA GLU A 103 -13.12 -28.30 -16.18
C GLU A 103 -12.36 -27.39 -15.21
N SER A 104 -13.00 -26.29 -14.80
CA SER A 104 -12.44 -25.31 -13.86
C SER A 104 -13.50 -24.77 -12.91
N LEU A 105 -13.04 -24.25 -11.77
CA LEU A 105 -13.85 -23.59 -10.75
C LEU A 105 -13.32 -22.19 -10.51
N TYR A 106 -14.20 -21.25 -10.25
CA TYR A 106 -13.80 -19.97 -9.69
C TYR A 106 -13.67 -20.06 -8.17
N GLN A 107 -12.63 -19.45 -7.62
CA GLN A 107 -12.46 -19.32 -6.19
C GLN A 107 -12.17 -17.88 -5.79
N PHE A 108 -12.50 -17.57 -4.55
CA PHE A 108 -11.93 -16.44 -3.85
C PHE A 108 -11.74 -16.79 -2.38
N THR A 109 -10.78 -16.13 -1.74
CA THR A 109 -10.39 -16.35 -0.36
C THR A 109 -10.28 -15.01 0.33
N LEU A 110 -10.95 -14.87 1.46
CA LEU A 110 -10.84 -13.72 2.35
C LEU A 110 -10.33 -14.14 3.71
N VAL A 111 -9.61 -13.24 4.36
CA VAL A 111 -9.16 -13.38 5.75
C VAL A 111 -9.58 -12.14 6.51
N SER A 112 -9.90 -12.29 7.78
CA SER A 112 -10.11 -11.13 8.66
C SER A 112 -8.82 -10.31 8.76
N GLU A 113 -8.97 -9.01 9.01
CA GLU A 113 -7.83 -8.13 9.31
C GLU A 113 -7.01 -8.62 10.53
N SER A 114 -7.67 -9.22 11.52
CA SER A 114 -7.03 -9.83 12.70
C SER A 114 -6.15 -11.02 12.34
N LEU A 115 -6.66 -11.96 11.54
CA LEU A 115 -5.89 -13.12 11.10
C LEU A 115 -4.74 -12.72 10.20
N TYR A 116 -4.98 -11.80 9.27
CA TYR A 116 -3.94 -11.29 8.37
C TYR A 116 -2.76 -10.71 9.16
N ARG A 117 -3.03 -9.86 10.16
CA ARG A 117 -1.99 -9.29 11.02
C ARG A 117 -1.24 -10.37 11.80
N ARG A 118 -1.92 -11.40 12.30
CA ARG A 118 -1.28 -12.51 13.02
C ARG A 118 -0.34 -13.30 12.11
N ILE A 119 -0.78 -13.65 10.90
CA ILE A 119 0.05 -14.34 9.91
C ILE A 119 1.28 -13.50 9.58
N VAL A 120 1.11 -12.19 9.33
CA VAL A 120 2.24 -11.28 9.05
C VAL A 120 3.19 -11.13 10.25
N GLN A 121 2.70 -11.18 11.48
CA GLN A 121 3.52 -11.07 12.69
C GLN A 121 4.24 -12.38 13.04
N GLU A 122 3.62 -13.55 12.84
CA GLU A 122 4.25 -14.86 13.06
C GLU A 122 5.37 -15.11 12.05
N THR A 123 5.18 -14.71 10.79
CA THR A 123 6.23 -14.75 9.76
C THR A 123 7.42 -13.84 10.11
N ARG A 124 7.23 -12.80 10.92
CA ARG A 124 8.30 -11.88 11.40
C ARG A 124 9.02 -12.33 12.67
N ARG A 125 8.53 -13.35 13.39
CA ARG A 125 9.13 -13.83 14.66
C ARG A 125 10.14 -14.97 14.48
N GLY A 126 10.22 -15.56 13.30
CA GLY A 126 11.12 -16.69 13.00
C GLY A 126 12.46 -16.32 12.34
N GLU A 127 12.65 -15.06 11.95
CA GLU A 127 13.83 -14.63 11.18
C GLU A 127 14.38 -13.33 11.78
N GLU A 128 15.66 -13.37 12.16
CA GLU A 128 16.48 -12.22 12.55
C GLU A 128 16.39 -11.14 11.45
N GLU A 129 16.26 -9.86 11.84
CA GLU A 129 16.36 -8.75 10.88
C GLU A 129 17.65 -8.86 10.07
N PRO A 130 17.57 -8.70 8.74
CA PRO A 130 17.82 -7.38 8.20
C PRO A 130 16.86 -6.96 7.07
N GLU A 131 16.73 -5.65 6.97
CA GLU A 131 16.52 -4.84 5.76
C GLU A 131 15.63 -5.39 4.63
N ARG A 132 14.52 -4.65 4.42
CA ARG A 132 13.94 -4.27 3.11
C ARG A 132 14.46 -5.06 1.91
N ALA A 133 13.68 -6.03 1.46
CA ALA A 133 13.52 -6.33 0.05
C ALA A 133 12.14 -6.95 -0.23
N GLU A 134 11.45 -6.32 -1.17
CA GLU A 134 10.13 -6.61 -1.73
C GLU A 134 9.94 -8.05 -2.25
N LYS A 135 8.67 -8.50 -2.35
CA LYS A 135 8.12 -9.14 -3.58
C LYS A 135 6.62 -9.48 -3.52
N THR A 136 5.85 -8.67 -4.24
CA THR A 136 4.94 -9.05 -5.35
C THR A 136 3.79 -10.05 -5.09
N GLU A 137 2.69 -9.57 -4.50
CA GLU A 137 1.38 -9.80 -5.12
C GLU A 137 1.35 -8.95 -6.40
N LYS A 138 0.70 -9.38 -7.50
CA LYS A 138 0.25 -8.42 -8.52
C LYS A 138 -0.92 -7.62 -7.94
N THR A 139 -0.60 -6.81 -6.95
CA THR A 139 -1.24 -5.54 -6.68
C THR A 139 -1.21 -4.80 -8.01
N LEU A 140 -2.31 -4.17 -8.41
CA LEU A 140 -2.14 -3.03 -9.30
C LEU A 140 -1.21 -2.09 -8.51
N GLU A 141 0.04 -1.97 -8.96
CA GLU A 141 1.04 -1.10 -8.35
C GLU A 141 0.48 0.31 -8.45
N PHE A 142 -0.19 0.75 -7.39
CA PHE A 142 -0.70 2.10 -7.26
C PHE A 142 0.35 2.84 -6.46
N GLU A 143 1.25 3.49 -7.18
CA GLU A 143 2.26 4.36 -6.59
C GLU A 143 1.55 5.48 -5.82
N PRO A 144 2.11 5.99 -4.70
CA PRO A 144 1.47 7.04 -3.92
C PRO A 144 1.09 8.29 -4.75
N LEU A 145 1.81 8.54 -5.84
CA LEU A 145 1.57 9.66 -6.77
C LEU A 145 0.50 9.37 -7.82
N ASP A 146 0.10 8.12 -8.03
CA ASP A 146 -0.98 7.74 -8.94
C ASP A 146 -2.32 8.32 -8.51
N VAL A 147 -2.47 8.67 -7.22
CA VAL A 147 -3.65 9.35 -6.69
C VAL A 147 -3.91 10.70 -7.35
N LEU A 148 -2.85 11.37 -7.83
CA LEU A 148 -2.99 12.64 -8.54
C LEU A 148 -3.77 12.46 -9.85
N SER A 149 -3.70 11.28 -10.47
CA SER A 149 -4.41 10.98 -11.72
C SER A 149 -5.92 10.79 -11.53
N LEU A 150 -6.40 10.59 -10.30
CA LEU A 150 -7.81 10.33 -10.00
C LEU A 150 -8.70 11.58 -10.13
N GLY A 151 -8.11 12.77 -10.27
CA GLY A 151 -8.87 14.00 -10.46
C GLY A 151 -9.66 14.44 -9.23
N VAL A 152 -9.26 13.99 -8.04
CA VAL A 152 -9.82 14.39 -6.74
C VAL A 152 -8.92 15.42 -6.07
N ASP A 153 -9.40 16.07 -5.01
CA ASP A 153 -8.55 16.91 -4.18
C ASP A 153 -7.54 16.05 -3.40
N VAL A 154 -6.28 16.48 -3.38
CA VAL A 154 -5.20 15.72 -2.74
C VAL A 154 -4.34 16.63 -1.88
N LEU A 155 -4.10 16.24 -0.64
CA LEU A 155 -3.08 16.82 0.21
C LEU A 155 -1.77 16.02 0.06
N VAL A 156 -0.68 16.67 -0.34
CA VAL A 156 0.62 16.05 -0.53
C VAL A 156 1.62 16.64 0.47
N GLU A 157 2.03 15.84 1.45
CA GLU A 157 3.16 16.14 2.32
C GLU A 157 4.48 15.80 1.60
N ASN A 158 5.08 16.77 0.94
CA ASN A 158 6.24 16.57 0.07
C ASN A 158 7.58 16.84 0.77
N LEU A 159 7.96 15.95 1.70
CA LEU A 159 9.27 16.03 2.35
C LEU A 159 10.41 15.61 1.42
N ARG A 160 10.14 14.77 0.42
CA ARG A 160 11.12 14.34 -0.60
C ARG A 160 11.54 15.46 -1.57
N GLY A 161 10.71 16.49 -1.74
CA GLY A 161 10.96 17.61 -2.65
C GLY A 161 10.77 17.25 -4.13
N VAL A 162 9.87 16.31 -4.43
CA VAL A 162 9.48 15.93 -5.80
C VAL A 162 8.80 17.12 -6.51
N ASP A 163 8.99 17.23 -7.82
CA ASP A 163 8.35 18.26 -8.62
C ASP A 163 6.97 17.79 -9.09
N LEU A 164 5.92 18.22 -8.38
CA LEU A 164 4.55 17.77 -8.63
C LEU A 164 3.94 18.36 -9.91
N GLU A 165 4.43 19.50 -10.42
CA GLU A 165 3.84 20.19 -11.59
C GLU A 165 3.73 19.28 -12.81
N LYS A 166 4.67 18.34 -12.96
CA LYS A 166 4.73 17.42 -14.09
C LYS A 166 3.81 16.21 -13.98
N LEU A 167 3.18 16.03 -12.82
CA LEU A 167 2.39 14.84 -12.46
C LEU A 167 0.90 15.16 -12.31
N LEU A 168 0.52 16.43 -12.45
CA LEU A 168 -0.85 16.88 -12.27
C LEU A 168 -1.70 16.52 -13.50
N PRO A 169 -2.97 16.12 -13.30
CA PRO A 169 -3.88 15.92 -14.41
C PRO A 169 -4.27 17.29 -15.03
N PRO A 170 -4.80 17.29 -16.27
CA PRO A 170 -5.28 18.51 -16.90
C PRO A 170 -6.29 19.24 -16.01
N LYS A 171 -6.17 20.58 -15.94
CA LYS A 171 -6.99 21.50 -15.11
C LYS A 171 -6.75 21.46 -13.60
N ALA A 172 -5.97 20.52 -13.05
CA ALA A 172 -5.68 20.54 -11.62
C ALA A 172 -4.93 21.81 -11.22
N ARG A 173 -5.28 22.35 -10.05
CA ARG A 173 -4.63 23.53 -9.48
C ARG A 173 -3.69 23.11 -8.35
N LEU A 174 -2.39 23.27 -8.58
CA LEU A 174 -1.39 23.10 -7.52
C LEU A 174 -1.28 24.35 -6.66
N LEU A 175 -1.43 24.17 -5.36
CA LEU A 175 -1.24 25.20 -4.35
C LEU A 175 -0.08 24.79 -3.44
N ARG A 176 0.96 25.62 -3.35
CA ARG A 176 2.12 25.35 -2.50
C ARG A 176 2.02 26.16 -1.23
N GLU A 177 1.97 25.48 -0.10
CA GLU A 177 1.85 26.10 1.23
C GLU A 177 0.76 27.20 1.31
N PRO A 178 -0.46 26.96 0.79
CA PRO A 178 -1.51 27.98 0.79
C PRO A 178 -1.89 28.39 2.22
N GLU A 179 -2.40 29.61 2.36
CA GLU A 179 -3.01 29.99 3.63
C GLU A 179 -4.30 29.19 3.87
N LEU A 180 -4.49 28.72 5.10
CA LEU A 180 -5.60 27.84 5.44
C LEU A 180 -6.97 28.48 5.12
N ARG A 181 -7.09 29.79 5.33
CA ARG A 181 -8.32 30.54 5.05
C ARG A 181 -8.66 30.56 3.56
N GLU A 182 -7.67 30.87 2.71
CA GLU A 182 -7.83 30.90 1.26
C GLU A 182 -8.21 29.51 0.73
N LEU A 183 -7.64 28.46 1.33
CA LEU A 183 -7.95 27.09 0.95
C LEU A 183 -9.36 26.65 1.38
N ILE A 184 -9.83 27.07 2.57
CA ILE A 184 -11.22 26.81 3.01
C ILE A 184 -12.22 27.45 2.05
N GLU A 185 -12.01 28.73 1.70
CA GLU A 185 -12.87 29.46 0.76
C GLU A 185 -12.91 28.75 -0.58
N LEU A 186 -11.74 28.40 -1.12
CA LEU A 186 -11.62 27.74 -2.41
C LEU A 186 -12.19 26.32 -2.43
N MET A 187 -12.10 25.57 -1.31
CA MET A 187 -12.67 24.23 -1.21
C MET A 187 -14.19 24.22 -1.01
N GLY A 188 -14.76 25.32 -0.50
CA GLY A 188 -16.20 25.46 -0.26
C GLY A 188 -17.02 25.88 -1.49
N GLU A 189 -16.38 26.31 -2.57
CA GLU A 189 -17.03 26.66 -3.84
C GLU A 189 -17.28 25.44 -4.74
N GLU A 190 -18.37 25.44 -5.50
CA GLU A 190 -18.54 24.48 -6.60
C GLU A 190 -17.53 24.77 -7.71
N ARG A 191 -16.73 23.76 -8.07
CA ARG A 191 -15.61 23.90 -9.01
C ARG A 191 -15.47 22.66 -9.89
N ASP A 192 -15.00 22.88 -11.11
CA ASP A 192 -14.80 21.83 -12.13
C ASP A 192 -13.35 21.35 -12.22
N PHE A 193 -12.52 21.68 -11.21
CA PHE A 193 -11.12 21.30 -11.15
C PHE A 193 -10.71 20.78 -9.76
N PRO A 194 -9.81 19.78 -9.70
CA PRO A 194 -9.23 19.32 -8.44
C PRO A 194 -8.13 20.27 -7.93
N ILE A 195 -8.01 20.35 -6.62
CA ILE A 195 -6.94 21.06 -5.93
C ILE A 195 -5.92 20.06 -5.40
N VAL A 196 -4.65 20.30 -5.71
CA VAL A 196 -3.54 19.57 -5.12
C VAL A 196 -2.79 20.53 -4.21
N VAL A 197 -2.78 20.25 -2.91
CA VAL A 197 -2.05 21.05 -1.92
C VAL A 197 -0.70 20.39 -1.65
N GLU A 198 0.38 21.11 -1.93
CA GLU A 198 1.73 20.70 -1.56
C GLU A 198 2.15 21.40 -0.27
N THR A 199 2.54 20.63 0.74
CA THR A 199 2.99 21.16 2.04
C THR A 199 4.14 20.34 2.61
N ARG A 200 4.89 20.92 3.55
CA ARG A 200 5.82 20.19 4.45
C ARG A 200 5.20 19.84 5.80
N ASN A 201 4.01 20.36 6.09
CA ASN A 201 3.30 20.14 7.33
C ASN A 201 1.83 19.86 7.02
N ALA A 202 1.48 18.58 6.85
CA ALA A 202 0.10 18.18 6.58
C ALA A 202 -0.85 18.50 7.75
N ALA A 203 -0.36 18.48 8.99
CA ALA A 203 -1.17 18.71 10.17
C ALA A 203 -1.83 20.10 10.19
N ARG A 204 -1.24 21.10 9.51
CA ARG A 204 -1.83 22.44 9.33
C ARG A 204 -3.21 22.41 8.66
N TYR A 205 -3.49 21.40 7.84
CA TYR A 205 -4.72 21.27 7.05
C TYR A 205 -5.63 20.16 7.57
N SER A 206 -5.40 19.65 8.79
CA SER A 206 -6.19 18.57 9.40
C SER A 206 -7.67 18.88 9.60
N VAL A 207 -8.06 20.16 9.52
CA VAL A 207 -9.46 20.61 9.58
C VAL A 207 -10.20 20.52 8.25
N LEU A 208 -9.51 20.16 7.16
CA LEU A 208 -10.04 20.02 5.82
C LEU A 208 -10.14 18.55 5.42
N ASP A 209 -11.28 18.16 4.86
CA ASP A 209 -11.55 16.79 4.45
C ASP A 209 -11.04 16.52 3.03
N PHE A 210 -9.74 16.21 2.92
CA PHE A 210 -9.15 15.75 1.66
C PHE A 210 -9.53 14.29 1.38
N PRO A 211 -10.09 13.97 0.19
CA PRO A 211 -10.35 12.59 -0.23
C PRO A 211 -9.10 11.69 -0.22
N ALA A 212 -7.93 12.28 -0.47
CA ALA A 212 -6.66 11.60 -0.40
C ALA A 212 -5.57 12.45 0.25
N THR A 213 -4.74 11.80 1.06
CA THR A 213 -3.51 12.39 1.62
C THR A 213 -2.33 11.49 1.26
N VAL A 214 -1.29 12.10 0.67
CA VAL A 214 -0.05 11.43 0.28
C VAL A 214 1.09 11.98 1.09
N ARG A 215 1.92 11.09 1.63
CA ARG A 215 3.17 11.46 2.29
C ARG A 215 4.36 10.97 1.50
N LEU A 216 5.17 11.90 1.02
CA LEU A 216 6.45 11.61 0.36
C LEU A 216 7.55 11.82 1.38
N PRO A 217 8.12 10.74 1.96
CA PRO A 217 9.14 10.85 3.00
C PRO A 217 10.42 11.51 2.46
N PRO A 218 11.23 12.12 3.34
CA PRO A 218 12.54 12.62 2.94
C PRO A 218 13.41 11.49 2.37
N LEU A 219 14.44 11.87 1.63
CA LEU A 219 15.45 10.95 1.14
C LEU A 219 16.21 10.31 2.32
N THR A 220 16.63 9.06 2.18
CA THR A 220 17.66 8.53 3.08
C THR A 220 19.00 9.23 2.82
N VAL A 221 19.92 9.10 3.77
CA VAL A 221 21.27 9.68 3.64
C VAL A 221 22.01 9.08 2.43
N GLU A 222 21.79 7.80 2.16
CA GLU A 222 22.33 7.07 1.01
C GLU A 222 21.72 7.56 -0.30
N GLU A 223 20.39 7.69 -0.37
CA GLU A 223 19.69 8.23 -1.55
C GLU A 223 20.15 9.66 -1.85
N PHE A 224 20.27 10.49 -0.80
CA PHE A 224 20.72 11.88 -0.92
C PHE A 224 22.16 11.98 -1.45
N ALA A 225 23.07 11.17 -0.89
CA ALA A 225 24.46 11.13 -1.33
C ALA A 225 24.58 10.60 -2.76
N ALA A 226 23.80 9.59 -3.14
CA ALA A 226 23.77 9.04 -4.49
C ALA A 226 23.28 10.08 -5.52
N GLU A 227 22.16 10.76 -5.25
CA GLU A 227 21.63 11.80 -6.13
C GLU A 227 22.61 12.98 -6.26
N LEU A 228 23.27 13.37 -5.18
CA LEU A 228 24.28 14.43 -5.20
C LEU A 228 25.52 13.99 -5.99
N SER A 229 25.95 12.74 -5.84
CA SER A 229 27.08 12.16 -6.59
C SER A 229 26.81 12.22 -8.10
N GLY A 230 25.61 11.78 -8.52
CA GLY A 230 25.19 11.82 -9.92
C GLY A 230 25.23 13.22 -10.52
N ARG A 231 24.90 14.25 -9.72
CA ARG A 231 24.96 15.65 -10.15
C ARG A 231 26.37 16.22 -10.15
N LEU A 232 27.23 15.81 -9.23
CA LEU A 232 28.58 16.36 -9.10
C LEU A 232 29.61 15.66 -9.98
N GLY A 233 29.31 14.45 -10.46
CA GLY A 233 30.22 13.65 -11.28
C GLY A 233 31.35 13.00 -10.49
N PHE A 234 31.28 13.00 -9.15
CA PHE A 234 32.20 12.29 -8.27
C PHE A 234 31.44 11.64 -7.10
N ARG A 235 32.05 10.62 -6.49
CA ARG A 235 31.43 9.88 -5.39
C ARG A 235 31.37 10.73 -4.13
N VAL A 236 30.17 10.93 -3.60
CA VAL A 236 29.93 11.56 -2.31
C VAL A 236 29.74 10.50 -1.24
N ASP A 237 30.49 10.62 -0.14
CA ASP A 237 30.38 9.72 1.00
C ASP A 237 29.15 10.09 1.86
N PRO A 238 28.24 9.14 2.17
CA PRO A 238 27.08 9.41 3.01
C PRO A 238 27.42 9.98 4.40
N LYS A 239 28.65 9.77 4.90
CA LYS A 239 29.09 10.29 6.22
C LYS A 239 28.96 11.81 6.36
N TYR A 240 29.01 12.57 5.26
CA TYR A 240 28.84 14.02 5.28
C TYR A 240 27.44 14.47 5.75
N PHE A 241 26.45 13.57 5.74
CA PHE A 241 25.05 13.87 6.02
C PHE A 241 24.48 13.11 7.23
N LYS A 242 25.32 12.44 8.04
CA LYS A 242 24.82 11.72 9.23
C LYS A 242 24.08 12.61 10.22
N GLU A 243 24.48 13.87 10.32
CA GLU A 243 23.86 14.88 11.19
C GLU A 243 22.87 15.79 10.44
N TYR A 244 22.56 15.48 9.18
CA TYR A 244 21.58 16.28 8.44
C TYR A 244 20.19 16.07 9.01
N PRO A 245 19.47 17.16 9.30
CA PRO A 245 18.13 17.01 9.78
C PRO A 245 17.22 16.51 8.63
N PRO A 246 16.23 15.64 8.90
CA PRO A 246 15.44 14.98 7.87
C PRO A 246 14.78 15.94 6.87
N GLU A 247 14.35 17.11 7.31
CA GLU A 247 13.73 18.14 6.46
C GLU A 247 14.68 18.72 5.40
N LYS A 248 16.00 18.57 5.57
CA LYS A 248 17.01 18.97 4.58
C LYS A 248 17.41 17.83 3.64
N LEU A 249 17.01 16.59 3.92
CA LEU A 249 17.26 15.43 3.06
C LEU A 249 16.21 15.35 1.95
N ASN A 250 16.28 16.27 0.98
CA ASN A 250 15.30 16.36 -0.11
C ASN A 250 15.95 16.78 -1.44
N LEU A 251 15.28 16.46 -2.56
CA LEU A 251 15.78 16.73 -3.92
C LEU A 251 16.04 18.22 -4.20
N ARG A 252 15.28 19.13 -3.56
CA ARG A 252 15.51 20.58 -3.68
C ARG A 252 16.85 20.96 -3.04
N ASN A 253 17.17 20.40 -1.88
CA ASN A 253 18.43 20.65 -1.20
C ASN A 253 19.62 19.99 -1.92
N VAL A 254 19.43 18.81 -2.53
CA VAL A 254 20.45 18.21 -3.41
C VAL A 254 20.82 19.16 -4.56
N LYS A 255 19.82 19.76 -5.24
CA LYS A 255 20.05 20.77 -6.28
C LYS A 255 20.79 22.00 -5.75
N ALA A 256 20.41 22.50 -4.58
CA ALA A 256 21.02 23.68 -3.96
C ALA A 256 22.49 23.42 -3.57
N LEU A 257 22.78 22.29 -2.92
CA LEU A 257 24.13 21.87 -2.56
C LEU A 257 25.00 21.64 -3.78
N ALA A 258 24.49 20.97 -4.81
CA ALA A 258 25.24 20.78 -6.05
C ALA A 258 25.67 22.11 -6.69
N LYS A 259 24.76 23.09 -6.70
CA LYS A 259 25.05 24.45 -7.17
C LYS A 259 26.12 25.14 -6.31
N LEU A 260 26.03 25.00 -4.99
CA LEU A 260 27.00 25.59 -4.05
C LEU A 260 28.39 24.97 -4.20
N VAL A 261 28.49 23.64 -4.30
CA VAL A 261 29.76 22.93 -4.49
C VAL A 261 30.41 23.36 -5.81
N ARG A 262 29.67 23.39 -6.92
CA ARG A 262 30.20 23.87 -8.20
C ARG A 262 30.72 25.30 -8.11
N ALA A 263 29.96 26.20 -7.47
CA ALA A 263 30.38 27.57 -7.27
C ALA A 263 31.66 27.69 -6.41
N LEU A 264 31.84 26.81 -5.42
CA LEU A 264 33.05 26.76 -4.60
C LEU A 264 34.26 26.23 -5.39
N ILE A 265 34.07 25.24 -6.25
CA ILE A 265 35.13 24.75 -7.14
C ILE A 265 35.53 25.84 -8.14
N GLU A 266 34.56 26.42 -8.85
CA GLU A 266 34.80 27.39 -9.92
C GLU A 266 35.36 28.72 -9.41
N LYS A 267 34.81 29.26 -8.30
CA LYS A 267 35.15 30.61 -7.83
C LYS A 267 36.23 30.65 -6.77
N LYS A 268 36.47 29.55 -6.06
CA LYS A 268 37.42 29.48 -4.95
C LYS A 268 38.51 28.42 -5.17
N GLY A 269 38.45 27.63 -6.24
CA GLY A 269 39.47 26.65 -6.58
C GLY A 269 39.56 25.48 -5.60
N PHE A 270 38.51 25.23 -4.82
CA PHE A 270 38.50 24.09 -3.90
C PHE A 270 38.46 22.76 -4.65
N SER A 271 39.07 21.72 -4.06
CA SER A 271 38.88 20.34 -4.52
C SER A 271 37.42 19.90 -4.30
N GLY A 272 36.97 18.87 -5.03
CA GLY A 272 35.58 18.39 -4.92
C GLY A 272 35.16 18.06 -3.48
N GLU A 273 36.00 17.33 -2.75
CA GLU A 273 35.75 16.98 -1.34
C GLU A 273 35.82 18.20 -0.41
N GLY A 274 36.78 19.11 -0.62
CA GLY A 274 36.90 20.33 0.17
C GLY A 274 35.71 21.28 -0.03
N ALA A 275 35.28 21.45 -1.28
CA ALA A 275 34.10 22.22 -1.63
C ALA A 275 32.83 21.61 -1.03
N LEU A 276 32.70 20.28 -1.04
CA LEU A 276 31.58 19.58 -0.43
C LEU A 276 31.53 19.79 1.08
N SER A 277 32.64 19.58 1.80
CA SER A 277 32.69 19.79 3.26
C SER A 277 32.26 21.20 3.66
N ILE A 278 32.75 22.22 2.94
CA ILE A 278 32.38 23.61 3.18
C ILE A 278 30.90 23.86 2.83
N ALA A 279 30.43 23.35 1.69
CA ALA A 279 29.04 23.51 1.26
C ALA A 279 28.06 22.92 2.28
N VAL A 280 28.39 21.76 2.86
CA VAL A 280 27.61 21.07 3.89
C VAL A 280 27.46 21.95 5.13
N ARG A 281 28.58 22.48 5.64
CA ARG A 281 28.57 23.39 6.81
C ARG A 281 27.77 24.67 6.54
N LEU A 282 27.97 25.29 5.38
CA LEU A 282 27.23 26.47 4.95
C LEU A 282 25.72 26.21 4.87
N ASN A 283 25.33 25.06 4.31
CA ASN A 283 23.93 24.68 4.17
C ASN A 283 23.26 24.41 5.54
N LEU A 284 24.02 23.94 6.53
CA LEU A 284 23.56 23.79 7.90
C LEU A 284 23.51 25.12 8.69
N GLY A 285 24.08 26.21 8.16
CA GLY A 285 24.17 27.49 8.85
C GLY A 285 25.31 27.56 9.87
N GLY A 286 26.31 26.68 9.75
CA GLY A 286 27.39 26.50 10.72
C GLY A 286 28.69 27.27 10.40
N LEU A 287 28.56 28.54 9.98
CA LEU A 287 29.69 29.50 10.00
C LEU A 287 29.48 30.52 11.11
#